data_AF-A0A7S4FSS6-F1
#
_entry.id   AF-A0A7S4FSS6-F1
#
_cell.length_a   1.000
_cell.length_b   1.000
_cell.length_c   1.000
_cell.angle_alpha   90.00
_cell.angle_beta   90.00
_cell.angle_gamma   90.00
#
_symmetry.space_group_name_H-M   'P 1'
#
loop_
_entity.id
_entity.type
_entity.pdbx_description
1 polymer ?
#
loop_
_entity_poly.entity_id
_entity_poly.type
_entity_poly.pdbx_seq_one_letter_code
_entity_poly.pdbx_strand_id
1 'polypeptide(L)'
;GLGEDDAKALATLKDAPSLRTLTLQLGDNALGGSGVAALAALRGTTSVEALTLDLEGNDLDEGDSVPLTALCEVPSLRALMLDLSFNNLGAEDADTIAGFRDWHGDTLEILAAGNLS
;
A
#
# COMPACT_ATOMS: atom_id res chain seq x y z
N GLY A 1 -13.56 4.94 4.16
CA GLY A 1 -12.36 5.22 4.97
C GLY A 1 -12.04 4.10 5.95
N LEU A 2 -10.84 3.52 5.82
CA LEU A 2 -10.22 2.71 6.88
C LEU A 2 -9.71 3.65 7.97
N GLY A 3 -9.78 3.22 9.23
CA GLY A 3 -9.37 4.02 10.39
C GLY A 3 -8.41 3.30 11.33
N GLU A 4 -8.27 3.83 12.55
CA GLU A 4 -7.36 3.29 13.57
C GLU A 4 -7.66 1.83 13.93
N ASP A 5 -8.94 1.45 14.00
CA ASP A 5 -9.34 0.08 14.32
C ASP A 5 -9.02 -0.89 13.18
N ASP A 6 -9.10 -0.43 11.92
CA ASP A 6 -8.65 -1.21 10.77
C ASP A 6 -7.12 -1.36 10.77
N ALA A 7 -6.38 -0.31 11.11
CA ALA A 7 -4.93 -0.39 11.27
C ALA A 7 -4.52 -1.43 12.33
N LYS A 8 -5.22 -1.46 13.47
CA LYS A 8 -5.03 -2.48 14.52
C LYS A 8 -5.34 -3.87 14.00
N ALA A 9 -6.43 -4.03 13.26
CA ALA A 9 -6.81 -5.31 12.67
C ALA A 9 -5.74 -5.81 11.68
N LEU A 10 -5.27 -4.97 10.76
CA LEU A 10 -4.20 -5.30 9.81
C LEU A 10 -2.88 -5.64 10.52
N ALA A 11 -2.54 -4.95 11.62
CA ALA A 11 -1.35 -5.24 12.40
C ALA A 11 -1.35 -6.66 13.03
N THR A 12 -2.52 -7.28 13.21
CA THR A 12 -2.63 -8.66 13.72
C THR A 12 -2.17 -9.71 12.71
N LEU A 13 -2.05 -9.36 11.42
CA LEU A 13 -1.61 -10.29 10.37
C LEU A 13 -0.17 -10.78 10.57
N LYS A 14 0.64 -10.10 11.39
CA LYS A 14 1.95 -10.59 11.85
C LYS A 14 1.86 -11.95 12.54
N ASP A 15 0.71 -12.27 13.13
CA ASP A 15 0.44 -13.49 13.89
C ASP A 15 -0.21 -14.58 13.02
N ALA A 16 -0.28 -14.38 11.68
CA ALA A 16 -0.83 -15.34 10.72
C ALA A 16 0.31 -16.08 9.96
N PRO A 17 0.95 -17.12 10.55
CA PRO A 17 2.18 -17.72 10.01
C PRO A 17 2.00 -18.47 8.68
N SER A 18 0.76 -18.75 8.29
CA SER A 18 0.42 -19.48 7.06
C SER A 18 -0.11 -18.57 5.94
N LEU A 19 -0.33 -17.28 6.20
CA LEU A 19 -0.84 -16.35 5.19
C LEU A 19 0.32 -15.92 4.28
N ARG A 20 0.36 -16.45 3.07
CA ARG A 20 1.40 -16.15 2.07
C ARG A 20 0.99 -15.09 1.06
N THR A 21 -0.30 -15.00 0.77
CA THR A 21 -0.85 -14.06 -0.21
C THR A 21 -1.93 -13.25 0.47
N LEU A 22 -1.87 -11.94 0.29
CA LEU A 22 -2.89 -11.00 0.73
C LEU A 22 -3.32 -10.14 -0.45
N THR A 23 -4.61 -10.10 -0.72
CA THR A 23 -5.21 -9.21 -1.72
C THR A 23 -6.26 -8.36 -1.03
N LEU A 24 -6.10 -7.04 -1.10
CA LEU A 24 -7.06 -6.06 -0.62
C LEU A 24 -7.59 -5.26 -1.82
N GLN A 25 -8.86 -5.48 -2.16
CA GLN A 25 -9.56 -4.73 -3.20
C GLN A 25 -10.31 -3.58 -2.54
N LEU A 26 -9.72 -2.39 -2.59
CA LEU A 26 -10.22 -1.21 -1.91
C LEU A 26 -10.47 -0.05 -2.88
N GLY A 27 -10.51 -0.29 -4.19
CA GLY A 27 -10.88 0.72 -5.18
C GLY A 27 -12.22 1.42 -4.88
N ASP A 28 -12.32 2.72 -5.16
CA ASP A 28 -13.52 3.54 -5.00
C ASP A 28 -14.13 3.58 -3.58
N ASN A 29 -13.31 3.62 -2.53
CA ASN A 29 -13.78 3.56 -1.12
C ASN A 29 -13.60 4.86 -0.32
N ALA A 30 -13.21 5.96 -0.97
CA ALA A 30 -12.94 7.25 -0.31
C ALA A 30 -12.10 7.06 0.96
N LEU A 31 -10.94 6.42 0.80
CA LEU A 31 -10.04 6.14 1.92
C LEU A 31 -9.38 7.41 2.45
N GLY A 32 -8.98 8.31 1.54
CA GLY A 32 -8.08 9.43 1.82
C GLY A 32 -6.76 8.99 2.45
N GLY A 33 -5.91 9.95 2.81
CA GLY A 33 -4.64 9.67 3.49
C GLY A 33 -4.76 8.87 4.79
N SER A 34 -5.84 9.07 5.56
CA SER A 34 -6.03 8.34 6.81
C SER A 34 -6.23 6.83 6.61
N GLY A 35 -6.96 6.44 5.56
CA GLY A 35 -7.15 5.03 5.23
C GLY A 35 -5.88 4.39 4.68
N VAL A 36 -5.10 5.12 3.90
CA VAL A 36 -3.78 4.65 3.42
C VAL A 36 -2.79 4.51 4.57
N ALA A 37 -2.78 5.44 5.52
CA ALA A 37 -1.94 5.35 6.71
C ALA A 37 -2.26 4.10 7.55
N ALA A 38 -3.52 3.64 7.58
CA ALA A 38 -3.89 2.40 8.23
C ALA A 38 -3.26 1.16 7.55
N LEU A 39 -3.14 1.15 6.22
CA LEU A 39 -2.51 0.06 5.47
C LEU A 39 -1.02 -0.09 5.76
N ALA A 40 -0.33 0.98 6.19
CA ALA A 40 1.08 0.92 6.62
C ALA A 40 1.31 0.01 7.85
N ALA A 41 0.25 -0.40 8.55
CA ALA A 41 0.32 -1.41 9.59
C ALA A 41 0.80 -2.79 9.09
N LEU A 42 0.67 -3.06 7.78
CA LEU A 42 1.14 -4.29 7.14
C LEU A 42 2.66 -4.49 7.22
N ARG A 43 3.44 -3.44 7.52
CA ARG A 43 4.90 -3.52 7.70
C ARG A 43 5.35 -4.59 8.70
N GLY A 44 4.51 -4.90 9.68
CA GLY A 44 4.80 -5.90 10.71
C GLY A 44 4.57 -7.35 10.29
N THR A 45 3.99 -7.58 9.11
CA THR A 45 3.75 -8.94 8.61
C THR A 45 5.07 -9.64 8.27
N THR A 46 5.17 -10.95 8.54
CA THR A 46 6.42 -11.72 8.33
C THR A 46 6.23 -12.99 7.50
N SER A 47 4.98 -13.32 7.15
CA SER A 47 4.60 -14.50 6.37
C SER A 47 4.12 -14.15 4.97
N VAL A 48 3.63 -12.93 4.74
CA VAL A 48 3.10 -12.50 3.44
C VAL A 48 4.25 -12.33 2.46
N GLU A 49 4.18 -13.06 1.36
CA GLU A 49 5.16 -13.08 0.27
C GLU A 49 4.63 -12.36 -0.97
N ALA A 50 3.32 -12.34 -1.17
CA ALA A 50 2.65 -11.61 -2.25
C ALA A 50 1.54 -10.72 -1.70
N LEU A 51 1.61 -9.42 -2.02
CA LEU A 51 0.64 -8.42 -1.65
C LEU A 51 0.08 -7.72 -2.88
N THR A 52 -1.25 -7.72 -3.02
CA THR A 52 -1.97 -6.91 -3.99
C THR A 52 -2.82 -5.89 -3.23
N LEU A 53 -2.57 -4.61 -3.47
CA LEU A 53 -3.36 -3.50 -2.96
C LEU A 53 -3.95 -2.73 -4.13
N ASP A 54 -5.27 -2.80 -4.27
CA ASP A 54 -6.00 -1.95 -5.19
C ASP A 54 -6.57 -0.76 -4.40
N LEU A 55 -6.03 0.42 -4.67
CA LEU A 55 -6.41 1.72 -4.10
C LEU A 55 -6.86 2.70 -5.19
N GLU A 56 -7.34 2.19 -6.33
CA GLU A 56 -7.91 3.00 -7.41
C GLU A 56 -8.99 3.95 -6.86
N GLY A 57 -9.04 5.23 -7.28
CA GLY A 57 -10.21 6.07 -7.00
C GLY A 57 -10.51 6.34 -5.51
N ASN A 58 -9.50 6.59 -4.68
CA ASN A 58 -9.65 6.63 -3.22
C ASN A 58 -9.52 8.02 -2.57
N ASP A 59 -9.67 9.08 -3.36
CA ASP A 59 -9.55 10.48 -2.92
C ASP A 59 -8.21 10.76 -2.21
N LEU A 60 -7.12 10.16 -2.70
CA LEU A 60 -5.77 10.45 -2.19
C LEU A 60 -5.25 11.76 -2.80
N ASP A 61 -4.78 12.66 -1.94
CA ASP A 61 -4.12 13.91 -2.33
C ASP A 61 -2.59 13.79 -2.26
N GLU A 62 -1.87 14.88 -2.59
CA GLU A 62 -0.41 14.93 -2.50
C GLU A 62 0.11 14.49 -1.13
N GLY A 63 0.98 13.48 -1.14
CA GLY A 63 1.65 12.94 0.04
C GLY A 63 0.87 11.83 0.76
N ASP A 64 -0.40 11.58 0.39
CA ASP A 64 -1.22 10.54 1.04
C ASP A 64 -0.70 9.12 0.78
N SER A 65 0.08 8.89 -0.28
CA SER A 65 0.66 7.58 -0.58
C SER A 65 1.98 7.31 0.17
N VAL A 66 2.62 8.35 0.74
CA VAL A 66 3.91 8.25 1.46
C VAL A 66 3.93 7.13 2.52
N PRO A 67 2.88 6.90 3.33
CA PRO A 67 2.87 5.82 4.32
C PRO A 67 3.04 4.42 3.72
N LEU A 68 2.72 4.21 2.44
CA LEU A 68 2.88 2.92 1.76
C LEU A 68 4.35 2.50 1.64
N THR A 69 5.31 3.42 1.75
CA THR A 69 6.75 3.08 1.82
C THR A 69 7.07 2.05 2.91
N ALA A 70 6.26 1.99 3.98
CA ALA A 70 6.40 0.99 5.03
C ALA A 70 6.26 -0.46 4.53
N LEU A 71 5.62 -0.68 3.38
CA LEU A 71 5.54 -1.99 2.74
C LEU A 71 6.92 -2.51 2.31
N CYS A 72 7.88 -1.61 2.04
CA CYS A 72 9.26 -1.99 1.74
C CYS A 72 9.98 -2.65 2.92
N GLU A 73 9.47 -2.46 4.14
CA GLU A 73 10.02 -3.02 5.38
C GLU A 73 9.55 -4.45 5.66
N VAL A 74 8.55 -4.96 4.92
CA VAL A 74 8.02 -6.32 5.09
C VAL A 74 9.08 -7.34 4.63
N PRO A 75 9.73 -8.10 5.53
CA PRO A 75 10.93 -8.86 5.18
C PRO A 75 10.67 -10.07 4.28
N SER A 76 9.46 -10.61 4.33
CA SER A 76 9.02 -11.76 3.53
C SER A 76 8.47 -11.37 2.17
N LEU A 77 8.15 -10.09 1.95
CA LEU A 77 7.44 -9.67 0.74
C LEU A 77 8.38 -9.79 -0.46
N ARG A 78 7.89 -10.44 -1.52
CA ARG A 78 8.64 -10.68 -2.77
C ARG A 78 7.86 -10.20 -3.99
N ALA A 79 6.53 -10.14 -3.90
CA ALA A 79 5.68 -9.58 -4.92
C ALA A 79 4.78 -8.48 -4.34
N LEU A 80 4.83 -7.29 -4.93
CA LEU A 80 3.97 -6.16 -4.61
C LEU A 80 3.30 -5.65 -5.88
N MET A 81 1.96 -5.67 -5.90
CA MET A 81 1.14 -5.00 -6.88
C MET A 81 0.35 -3.91 -6.17
N LEU A 82 0.51 -2.67 -6.62
CA LEU A 82 -0.12 -1.49 -6.04
C LEU A 82 -0.81 -0.68 -7.15
N ASP A 83 -2.13 -0.61 -7.10
CA ASP A 83 -2.90 0.29 -7.95
C ASP A 83 -3.24 1.56 -7.17
N LEU A 84 -2.75 2.69 -7.65
CA LEU A 84 -3.05 4.03 -7.14
C LEU A 84 -3.80 4.85 -8.18
N SER A 85 -4.17 4.32 -9.34
CA SER A 85 -4.78 5.09 -10.44
C SER A 85 -6.05 5.82 -10.02
N PHE A 86 -6.41 6.86 -10.78
CA PHE A 86 -7.59 7.70 -10.50
C PHE A 86 -7.59 8.36 -9.10
N ASN A 87 -6.41 8.79 -8.62
CA ASN A 87 -6.22 9.61 -7.43
C ASN A 87 -5.60 10.98 -7.79
N ASN A 88 -5.49 11.89 -6.84
CA ASN A 88 -4.95 13.24 -7.02
C ASN A 88 -3.51 13.35 -6.47
N LEU A 89 -2.60 12.51 -6.98
CA LEU A 89 -1.23 12.40 -6.47
C LEU A 89 -0.34 13.57 -6.90
N GLY A 90 0.62 13.93 -6.05
CA GLY A 90 1.55 15.03 -6.30
C GLY A 90 3.01 14.60 -6.44
N ALA A 91 3.92 15.56 -6.25
CA ALA A 91 5.36 15.34 -6.39
C ALA A 91 5.89 14.41 -5.28
N GLU A 92 5.39 14.54 -4.05
CA GLU A 92 5.78 13.68 -2.93
C GLU A 92 5.43 12.21 -3.16
N ASP A 93 4.30 11.94 -3.83
CA ASP A 93 3.88 10.59 -4.20
C ASP A 93 4.74 10.04 -5.35
N ALA A 94 5.11 10.88 -6.31
CA ALA A 94 6.02 10.48 -7.39
C ALA A 94 7.39 10.06 -6.83
N ASP A 95 7.93 10.81 -5.87
CA ASP A 95 9.17 10.47 -5.16
C ASP A 95 9.03 9.18 -4.36
N THR A 96 7.89 9.00 -3.68
CA THR A 96 7.55 7.76 -2.98
C THR A 96 7.55 6.57 -3.93
N ILE A 97 6.84 6.65 -5.05
CA ILE A 97 6.76 5.61 -6.08
C ILE A 97 8.14 5.31 -6.66
N ALA A 98 8.96 6.33 -6.89
CA ALA A 98 10.33 6.16 -7.35
C ALA A 98 11.19 5.40 -6.33
N GLY A 99 10.98 5.63 -5.04
CA GLY A 99 11.67 4.93 -3.94
C GLY A 99 11.41 3.42 -3.90
N PHE A 100 10.26 2.95 -4.39
CA PHE A 100 10.00 1.51 -4.49
C PHE A 100 10.92 0.80 -5.50
N ARG A 101 11.60 1.52 -6.40
CA ARG A 101 12.52 0.90 -7.38
C ARG A 101 13.71 0.21 -6.72
N ASP A 102 14.10 0.66 -5.53
CA ASP A 102 15.19 0.06 -4.74
C ASP A 102 14.68 -0.97 -3.73
N TRP A 103 13.39 -1.34 -3.79
CA TRP A 103 12.79 -2.35 -2.92
C TRP A 103 13.40 -3.74 -3.16
N HIS A 104 13.54 -4.52 -2.08
CA HIS A 104 14.24 -5.80 -2.05
C HIS A 104 13.47 -6.98 -2.68
N GLY A 105 12.28 -6.76 -3.23
CA GLY A 105 11.41 -7.80 -3.79
C GLY A 105 11.77 -8.20 -5.22
N ASP A 106 11.16 -9.29 -5.68
CA ASP A 106 11.41 -9.87 -7.00
C ASP A 106 10.47 -9.30 -8.08
N THR A 107 9.26 -8.92 -7.70
CA THR A 107 8.21 -8.44 -8.62
C THR A 107 7.52 -7.22 -8.05
N LEU A 108 7.61 -6.10 -8.78
CA LEU A 108 6.96 -4.84 -8.42
C LEU A 108 6.15 -4.31 -9.60
N GLU A 109 4.87 -4.04 -9.37
CA GLU A 109 3.99 -3.35 -10.29
C GLU A 109 3.28 -2.21 -9.55
N ILE A 110 3.46 -0.97 -10.04
CA ILE A 110 2.77 0.21 -9.51
C ILE A 110 2.03 0.88 -10.67
N LEU A 111 0.71 0.99 -10.54
CA LEU A 111 -0.14 1.70 -11.48
C LEU A 111 -0.50 3.06 -10.87
N ALA A 112 -0.10 4.15 -11.51
CA ALA A 112 -0.40 5.51 -11.06
C ALA A 112 -0.83 6.42 -12.23
N ALA A 113 -1.28 5.82 -13.33
CA ALA A 113 -1.73 6.56 -14.51
C ALA A 113 -2.98 7.38 -14.18
N GLY A 114 -3.03 8.63 -14.66
CA GLY A 114 -4.14 9.55 -14.42
C GLY A 114 -3.96 10.53 -13.25
N ASN A 115 -2.85 10.44 -12.50
CA ASN A 115 -2.72 11.13 -11.22
C ASN A 115 -1.72 12.29 -11.15
N LEU A 116 -0.73 12.33 -12.03
CA LEU A 116 0.38 13.30 -11.92
C LEU A 116 0.06 14.55 -12.75
N SER A 117 -0.41 15.62 -12.09
CA SER A 117 -0.63 16.95 -12.68
C SER A 117 0.51 17.90 -12.42
#